data_AF-A0A1W2CCR8-F1
#
_entry.id   AF-A0A1W2CCR8-F1
#
_cell.length_a   1.000
_cell.length_b   1.000
_cell.length_c   1.000
_cell.angle_alpha   90.00
_cell.angle_beta   90.00
_cell.angle_gamma   90.00
#
_symmetry.space_group_name_H-M   'P 1'
#
loop_
_entity.id
_entity.type
_entity.pdbx_description
1 polymer ?
#
loop_
_entity_poly.entity_id
_entity_poly.type
_entity_poly.pdbx_seq_one_letter_code
_entity_poly.pdbx_strand_id
1 'polypeptide(L)'
;MRKPDLARYGAAAVAGGALALSFPPRTLWWLAVPAFVVFWLVVKGAGARRSAGLGFAFGFAFFLPHLWWIQHFLGDDFGPWPWLVLSALMALFICGVCALFPLVARLPAAPVWAALLFVLQETLRGLIPFNGFPWGRVAFGQVDGPFARLAVLGGAPLVTFAVVFTGFGLAAWFPRWTRAWALVPIVAALAVSPLISIEAQTGQRTVAVVQGNAPDLGLGLLTEGATLRDNHLRKTAELAALVRGGALPKPDLVVWPESATRTGDRDPVLDAAITDLGVPTLVSALRDGQNSVITWDPETGAGESYAKQELVPFAEHIPLRPLARIFTPFADQADLDAGTEPGVLDIAGTRVGVGICYEVAYDYVLRESAADGAQLLVVPTNNAWYGRGEMTYQQLGMARLRAIEHGRAVVVAAISGVSAVVRPDGSVVRSTGMFTDDLMVDTVPLRTDLTFATRFGGAIHVVLTGLALAACPVALWSRRRARRAPGSGPRRTGED
;
A
#
# COMPACT_ATOMS: atom_id res chain seq x y z
N MET A 1 20.84 32.84 9.23
CA MET A 1 20.29 32.12 8.05
C MET A 1 19.90 33.14 7.00
N ARG A 2 20.52 33.12 5.80
CA ARG A 2 20.24 34.10 4.74
C ARG A 2 18.90 33.74 4.06
N LYS A 3 18.06 34.74 3.75
CA LYS A 3 16.73 34.60 3.10
C LYS A 3 16.60 33.56 1.97
N PRO A 4 17.61 33.29 1.11
CA PRO A 4 17.53 32.25 0.08
C PRO A 4 17.35 30.83 0.61
N ASP A 5 17.72 30.56 1.86
CA ASP A 5 17.63 29.22 2.44
C ASP A 5 16.18 28.89 2.83
N LEU A 6 15.47 29.84 3.45
CA LEU A 6 14.07 29.70 3.84
C LEU A 6 13.16 29.42 2.62
N ALA A 7 13.41 30.11 1.50
CA ALA A 7 12.65 29.89 0.27
C ALA A 7 12.79 28.45 -0.26
N ARG A 8 13.97 27.82 -0.15
CA ARG A 8 14.16 26.43 -0.57
C ARG A 8 13.44 25.43 0.34
N TYR A 9 13.46 25.66 1.65
CA TYR A 9 12.70 24.84 2.60
C TYR A 9 11.20 24.98 2.38
N GLY A 10 10.70 26.20 2.15
CA GLY A 10 9.30 26.44 1.79
C GLY A 10 8.89 25.72 0.51
N ALA A 11 9.70 25.82 -0.55
CA ALA A 11 9.43 25.11 -1.80
C ALA A 11 9.52 23.57 -1.65
N ALA A 12 10.42 23.05 -0.81
CA ALA A 12 10.47 21.62 -0.49
C ALA A 12 9.20 21.17 0.26
N ALA A 13 8.71 21.96 1.21
CA ALA A 13 7.47 21.68 1.92
C ALA A 13 6.25 21.73 0.99
N VAL A 14 6.16 22.72 0.09
CA VAL A 14 5.10 22.80 -0.93
C VAL A 14 5.13 21.57 -1.85
N ALA A 15 6.31 21.13 -2.28
CA ALA A 15 6.45 19.90 -3.06
C ALA A 15 5.99 18.66 -2.27
N GLY A 16 6.31 18.57 -0.98
CA GLY A 16 5.83 17.49 -0.11
C GLY A 16 4.30 17.49 0.03
N GLY A 17 3.69 18.66 0.25
CA GLY A 17 2.24 18.82 0.29
C GLY A 17 1.58 18.47 -1.05
N ALA A 18 2.18 18.85 -2.18
CA ALA A 18 1.71 18.45 -3.51
C ALA A 18 1.77 16.94 -3.73
N LEU A 19 2.81 16.26 -3.21
CA LEU A 19 2.86 14.80 -3.20
C LEU A 19 1.72 14.22 -2.36
N ALA A 20 1.40 14.79 -1.19
CA ALA A 20 0.28 14.31 -0.36
C ALA A 20 -1.07 14.42 -1.07
N LEU A 21 -1.28 15.52 -1.79
CA LEU A 21 -2.50 15.73 -2.60
C LEU A 21 -2.61 14.78 -3.79
N SER A 22 -1.52 14.12 -4.20
CA SER A 22 -1.54 13.12 -5.27
C SER A 22 -2.11 11.76 -4.84
N PHE A 23 -2.35 11.54 -3.55
CA PHE A 23 -2.89 10.29 -3.03
C PHE A 23 -4.43 10.28 -2.95
N PRO A 24 -5.04 9.08 -2.98
CA PRO A 24 -6.47 8.89 -2.66
C PRO A 24 -6.86 9.58 -1.34
N PRO A 25 -8.09 10.14 -1.24
CA PRO A 25 -9.21 10.01 -2.18
C PRO A 25 -9.14 10.90 -3.42
N ARG A 26 -8.10 11.74 -3.54
CA ARG A 26 -7.98 12.65 -4.68
C ARG A 26 -7.49 11.90 -5.92
N THR A 27 -7.95 12.31 -7.09
CA THR A 27 -7.53 11.79 -8.39
C THR A 27 -6.35 12.58 -8.99
N LEU A 28 -5.64 13.36 -8.18
CA LEU A 28 -4.58 14.28 -8.60
C LEU A 28 -3.20 13.60 -8.70
N TRP A 29 -3.16 12.35 -9.16
CA TRP A 29 -1.94 11.53 -9.29
C TRP A 29 -0.80 12.27 -10.01
N TRP A 30 -1.17 13.13 -10.96
CA TRP A 30 -0.24 13.89 -11.79
C TRP A 30 0.57 14.92 -10.99
N LEU A 31 0.12 15.35 -9.80
CA LEU A 31 0.87 16.26 -8.92
C LEU A 31 2.18 15.66 -8.40
N ALA A 32 2.30 14.33 -8.36
CA ALA A 32 3.53 13.67 -7.93
C ALA A 32 4.73 14.06 -8.81
N VAL A 33 4.56 14.15 -10.13
CA VAL A 33 5.66 14.51 -11.05
C VAL A 33 6.15 15.95 -10.83
N PRO A 34 5.30 17.00 -10.86
CA PRO A 34 5.68 18.36 -10.49
C PRO A 34 6.28 18.47 -9.08
N ALA A 35 5.77 17.72 -8.11
CA ALA A 35 6.35 17.68 -6.77
C ALA A 35 7.82 17.25 -6.81
N PHE A 36 8.14 16.15 -7.52
CA PHE A 36 9.53 15.71 -7.68
C PHE A 36 10.38 16.64 -8.56
N VAL A 37 9.78 17.33 -9.55
CA VAL A 37 10.48 18.38 -10.32
C VAL A 37 10.94 19.50 -9.39
N VAL A 38 10.02 20.08 -8.61
CA VAL A 38 10.32 21.18 -7.68
C VAL A 38 11.33 20.71 -6.63
N PHE A 39 11.13 19.51 -6.08
CA PHE A 39 12.03 18.95 -5.08
C PHE A 39 13.47 18.77 -5.61
N TRP A 40 13.64 18.29 -6.85
CA TRP A 40 14.95 18.21 -7.48
C TRP A 40 15.61 19.58 -7.63
N LEU A 41 14.87 20.59 -8.07
CA LEU A 41 15.40 21.94 -8.28
C LEU A 41 15.94 22.58 -6.99
N VAL A 42 15.31 22.31 -5.84
CA VAL A 42 15.74 22.88 -4.55
C VAL A 42 16.90 22.12 -3.92
N VAL A 43 16.97 20.79 -4.13
CA VAL A 43 18.02 19.94 -3.55
C VAL A 43 19.30 19.94 -4.41
N LYS A 44 19.18 20.16 -5.72
CA LYS A 44 20.32 20.18 -6.64
C LYS A 44 21.38 21.20 -6.20
N GLY A 45 22.63 20.75 -6.11
CA GLY A 45 23.77 21.57 -5.72
C GLY A 45 23.88 21.87 -4.23
N ALA A 46 22.98 21.36 -3.39
CA ALA A 46 23.14 21.43 -1.94
C ALA A 46 24.21 20.45 -1.43
N GLY A 47 24.82 20.76 -0.29
CA GLY A 47 25.67 19.81 0.45
C GLY A 47 24.84 18.74 1.18
N ALA A 48 25.49 17.72 1.75
CA ALA A 48 24.82 16.56 2.36
C ALA A 48 23.84 16.97 3.48
N ARG A 49 24.29 17.76 4.46
CA ARG A 49 23.45 18.24 5.58
C ARG A 49 22.23 19.02 5.11
N ARG A 50 22.41 19.89 4.11
CA ARG A 50 21.33 20.70 3.56
C ARG A 50 20.35 19.85 2.75
N SER A 51 20.85 18.89 1.98
CA SER A 51 19.99 17.95 1.22
C SER A 51 19.16 17.10 2.17
N ALA A 52 19.76 16.62 3.27
CA ALA A 52 19.08 15.91 4.34
C ALA A 52 17.95 16.77 4.94
N GLY A 53 18.24 18.01 5.34
CA GLY A 53 17.22 18.92 5.86
C GLY A 53 16.08 19.23 4.88
N LEU A 54 16.38 19.43 3.59
CA LEU A 54 15.36 19.62 2.56
C LEU A 54 14.51 18.36 2.37
N GLY A 55 15.13 17.17 2.42
CA GLY A 55 14.44 15.88 2.40
C GLY A 55 13.53 15.68 3.60
N PHE A 56 13.96 16.09 4.79
CA PHE A 56 13.10 16.08 5.97
C PHE A 56 11.90 17.04 5.79
N ALA A 57 12.11 18.27 5.33
CA ALA A 57 11.01 19.22 5.13
C ALA A 57 10.00 18.75 4.07
N PHE A 58 10.48 18.18 2.96
CA PHE A 58 9.64 17.54 1.95
C PHE A 58 8.87 16.35 2.51
N GLY A 59 9.56 15.41 3.16
CA GLY A 59 8.96 14.21 3.72
C GLY A 59 7.95 14.51 4.81
N PHE A 60 8.26 15.45 5.71
CA PHE A 60 7.38 15.81 6.81
C PHE A 60 6.13 16.52 6.30
N ALA A 61 6.26 17.43 5.34
CA ALA A 61 5.11 18.07 4.68
C ALA A 61 4.25 17.08 3.87
N PHE A 62 4.82 15.97 3.41
CA PHE A 62 4.08 14.86 2.82
C PHE A 62 3.34 14.01 3.86
N PHE A 63 4.06 13.49 4.86
CA PHE A 63 3.51 12.53 5.82
C PHE A 63 2.52 13.16 6.81
N LEU A 64 2.68 14.43 7.18
CA LEU A 64 1.76 15.13 8.09
C LEU A 64 0.29 15.03 7.63
N PRO A 65 -0.11 15.54 6.46
CA PRO A 65 -1.49 15.40 6.00
C PRO A 65 -1.84 13.96 5.63
N HIS A 66 -0.88 13.20 5.09
CA HIS A 66 -1.14 11.83 4.63
C HIS A 66 -1.50 10.86 5.77
N LEU A 67 -0.89 11.03 6.94
CA LEU A 67 -1.11 10.21 8.13
C LEU A 67 -2.05 10.86 9.15
N TRP A 68 -2.77 11.92 8.77
CA TRP A 68 -3.69 12.63 9.66
C TRP A 68 -4.75 11.72 10.28
N TRP A 69 -5.13 10.64 9.60
CA TRP A 69 -6.08 9.66 10.12
C TRP A 69 -5.62 8.99 11.44
N ILE A 70 -4.33 9.01 11.76
CA ILE A 70 -3.82 8.57 13.08
C ILE A 70 -4.35 9.48 14.20
N GLN A 71 -4.54 10.77 13.91
CA GLN A 71 -5.14 11.70 14.85
C GLN A 71 -6.61 11.34 15.13
N HIS A 72 -7.36 10.86 14.13
CA HIS A 72 -8.74 10.41 14.35
C HIS A 72 -8.81 9.14 15.19
N PHE A 73 -7.75 8.32 15.18
CA PHE A 73 -7.70 7.07 15.91
C PHE A 73 -7.19 7.22 17.35
N LEU A 74 -6.04 7.88 17.54
CA LEU A 74 -5.34 7.97 18.83
C LEU A 74 -5.40 9.37 19.45
N GLY A 75 -5.93 10.35 18.74
CA GLY A 75 -5.77 11.76 19.09
C GLY A 75 -6.47 12.17 20.37
N ASP A 76 -7.64 11.57 20.67
CA ASP A 76 -8.43 11.91 21.84
C ASP A 76 -7.73 11.46 23.14
N ASP A 77 -7.07 10.30 23.12
CA ASP A 77 -6.42 9.72 24.30
C ASP A 77 -4.93 10.06 24.44
N PHE A 78 -4.21 10.17 23.31
CA PHE A 78 -2.75 10.36 23.29
C PHE A 78 -2.29 11.73 22.75
N GLY A 79 -3.25 12.57 22.34
CA GLY A 79 -2.95 13.85 21.71
C GLY A 79 -2.28 13.70 20.34
N PRO A 80 -1.62 14.75 19.82
CA PRO A 80 -1.04 14.74 18.47
C PRO A 80 0.26 13.95 18.33
N TRP A 81 0.80 13.43 19.43
CA TRP A 81 2.16 12.90 19.47
C TRP A 81 2.38 11.64 18.63
N PRO A 82 1.51 10.61 18.67
CA PRO A 82 1.70 9.42 17.81
C PRO A 82 1.76 9.78 16.33
N TRP A 83 0.87 10.68 15.88
CA TRP A 83 0.82 11.18 14.51
C TRP A 83 2.07 11.99 14.12
N LEU A 84 2.47 12.96 14.95
CA LEU A 84 3.64 13.81 14.69
C LEU A 84 4.93 13.01 14.69
N VAL A 85 5.10 12.11 15.65
CA VAL A 85 6.30 11.26 15.77
C VAL A 85 6.38 10.31 14.60
N LEU A 86 5.31 9.60 14.24
CA LEU A 86 5.34 8.72 13.08
C LEU A 86 5.64 9.50 11.79
N SER A 87 4.99 10.65 11.58
CA SER A 87 5.25 11.50 10.42
C SER A 87 6.71 11.94 10.34
N ALA A 88 7.31 12.32 11.47
CA ALA A 88 8.72 12.68 11.55
C ALA A 88 9.64 11.48 11.27
N LEU A 89 9.36 10.30 11.86
CA LEU A 89 10.12 9.08 11.61
C LEU A 89 10.09 8.69 10.13
N MET A 90 8.93 8.77 9.48
CA MET A 90 8.81 8.50 8.03
C MET A 90 9.59 9.54 7.20
N ALA A 91 9.57 10.81 7.59
CA ALA A 91 10.37 11.86 6.97
C ALA A 91 11.89 11.65 7.14
N LEU A 92 12.33 10.99 8.21
CA LEU A 92 13.74 10.68 8.44
C LEU A 92 14.31 9.67 7.43
N PHE A 93 13.50 8.73 6.91
CA PHE A 93 13.93 7.85 5.82
C PHE A 93 14.26 8.64 4.55
N ILE A 94 13.40 9.60 4.18
CA ILE A 94 13.63 10.51 3.05
C ILE A 94 14.86 11.40 3.33
N CYS A 95 14.99 11.94 4.54
CA CYS A 95 16.14 12.71 5.00
C CYS A 95 17.46 11.94 4.80
N GLY A 96 17.49 10.67 5.22
CA GLY A 96 18.67 9.80 5.13
C GLY A 96 19.16 9.61 3.69
N VAL A 97 18.26 9.28 2.76
CA VAL A 97 18.65 9.10 1.35
C VAL A 97 18.97 10.41 0.65
N CYS A 98 18.32 11.51 1.03
CA CYS A 98 18.66 12.84 0.50
C CYS A 98 20.06 13.31 0.93
N ALA A 99 20.56 12.87 2.09
CA ALA A 99 21.94 13.14 2.49
C ALA A 99 22.97 12.58 1.49
N LEU A 100 22.60 11.54 0.74
CA LEU A 100 23.43 10.87 -0.27
C LEU A 100 23.31 11.52 -1.66
N PHE A 101 22.31 12.38 -1.91
CA PHE A 101 22.10 13.02 -3.21
C PHE A 101 23.33 13.74 -3.75
N PRO A 102 24.10 14.52 -2.97
CA PRO A 102 25.27 15.21 -3.50
C PRO A 102 26.35 14.24 -3.98
N LEU A 103 26.41 13.03 -3.42
CA LEU A 103 27.35 12.00 -3.84
C LEU A 103 26.97 11.46 -5.23
N VAL A 104 25.72 11.05 -5.41
CA VAL A 104 25.21 10.49 -6.68
C VAL A 104 24.98 11.55 -7.76
N ALA A 105 24.81 12.82 -7.39
CA ALA A 105 24.72 13.97 -8.31
C ALA A 105 25.94 14.11 -9.24
N ARG A 106 27.05 13.44 -8.92
CA ARG A 106 28.29 13.43 -9.71
C ARG A 106 28.36 12.31 -10.74
N LEU A 107 27.46 11.33 -10.65
CA LEU A 107 27.40 10.23 -11.60
C LEU A 107 26.70 10.67 -12.90
N PRO A 108 27.04 10.05 -14.04
CA PRO A 108 26.23 10.19 -15.24
C PRO A 108 24.80 9.74 -14.95
N ALA A 109 23.84 10.38 -15.60
CA ALA A 109 22.42 10.14 -15.40
C ALA A 109 21.98 10.23 -13.91
N ALA A 110 22.50 11.20 -13.17
CA ALA A 110 22.23 11.38 -11.74
C ALA A 110 20.75 11.25 -11.29
N PRO A 111 19.73 11.70 -12.08
CA PRO A 111 18.32 11.44 -11.75
C PRO A 111 17.97 9.97 -11.53
N VAL A 112 18.59 9.04 -12.29
CA VAL A 112 18.37 7.59 -12.14
C VAL A 112 18.80 7.13 -10.75
N TRP A 113 20.03 7.49 -10.35
CA TRP A 113 20.58 7.11 -9.05
C TRP A 113 19.79 7.72 -7.89
N ALA A 114 19.32 8.97 -8.03
CA ALA A 114 18.49 9.61 -7.02
C ALA A 114 17.09 8.97 -6.91
N ALA A 115 16.49 8.54 -8.02
CA ALA A 115 15.23 7.80 -8.02
C ALA A 115 15.39 6.40 -7.39
N LEU A 116 16.49 5.69 -7.67
CA LEU A 116 16.83 4.42 -7.01
C LEU A 116 16.99 4.58 -5.49
N LEU A 117 17.66 5.65 -5.04
CA LEU A 117 17.73 5.98 -3.62
C LEU A 117 16.36 6.25 -2.99
N PHE A 118 15.39 6.76 -3.76
CA PHE A 118 14.03 6.93 -3.28
C PHE A 118 13.29 5.59 -3.15
N VAL A 119 13.52 4.62 -4.05
CA VAL A 119 13.05 3.24 -3.86
C VAL A 119 13.67 2.63 -2.61
N LEU A 120 14.98 2.83 -2.39
CA LEU A 120 15.67 2.32 -1.20
C LEU A 120 15.04 2.83 0.10
N GLN A 121 14.66 4.11 0.21
CA GLN A 121 14.00 4.57 1.43
C GLN A 121 12.64 3.92 1.65
N GLU A 122 11.85 3.69 0.59
CA GLU A 122 10.58 2.96 0.71
C GLU A 122 10.80 1.51 1.13
N THR A 123 11.81 0.84 0.56
CA THR A 123 12.20 -0.52 0.96
C THR A 123 12.60 -0.57 2.42
N LEU A 124 13.50 0.32 2.87
CA LEU A 124 13.95 0.33 4.27
C LEU A 124 12.79 0.64 5.22
N ARG A 125 11.96 1.62 4.88
CA ARG A 125 10.80 2.02 5.67
C ARG A 125 9.75 0.91 5.76
N GLY A 126 9.59 0.10 4.73
CA GLY A 126 8.70 -1.07 4.70
C GLY A 126 9.31 -2.34 5.31
N LEU A 127 10.54 -2.30 5.84
CA LEU A 127 11.20 -3.45 6.46
C LEU A 127 11.57 -3.20 7.92
N ILE A 128 12.00 -1.99 8.25
CA ILE A 128 12.50 -1.65 9.58
C ILE A 128 11.91 -0.32 10.10
N PRO A 129 11.74 -0.21 11.42
CA PRO A 129 11.77 -1.29 12.42
C PRO A 129 10.46 -2.11 12.42
N PHE A 130 10.46 -3.28 13.07
CA PHE A 130 9.25 -4.08 13.36
C PHE A 130 8.40 -4.45 12.13
N ASN A 131 9.00 -5.05 11.11
CA ASN A 131 8.40 -5.32 9.79
C ASN A 131 7.94 -4.05 9.03
N GLY A 132 8.37 -2.88 9.48
CA GLY A 132 8.24 -1.61 8.78
C GLY A 132 6.81 -1.07 8.67
N PHE A 133 6.71 0.04 7.96
CA PHE A 133 5.48 0.75 7.67
C PHE A 133 5.48 1.18 6.19
N PRO A 134 5.02 0.33 5.25
CA PRO A 134 5.08 0.60 3.80
C PRO A 134 4.05 1.64 3.32
N TRP A 135 3.34 2.32 4.22
CA TRP A 135 2.31 3.31 3.87
C TRP A 135 2.85 4.53 3.10
N GLY A 136 2.09 5.15 2.21
CA GLY A 136 2.54 6.36 1.50
C GLY A 136 3.68 6.13 0.51
N ARG A 137 3.86 4.90 -0.02
CA ARG A 137 4.71 4.67 -1.20
C ARG A 137 4.14 5.41 -2.40
N VAL A 138 5.00 6.04 -3.19
CA VAL A 138 4.60 6.87 -4.34
C VAL A 138 3.69 6.10 -5.29
N ALA A 139 3.94 4.81 -5.47
CA ALA A 139 3.13 3.92 -6.30
C ALA A 139 1.63 3.93 -5.95
N PHE A 140 1.27 4.00 -4.67
CA PHE A 140 -0.12 3.93 -4.22
C PHE A 140 -0.92 5.20 -4.59
N GLY A 141 -0.24 6.32 -4.86
CA GLY A 141 -0.87 7.54 -5.39
C GLY A 141 -1.07 7.54 -6.91
N GLN A 142 -0.69 6.47 -7.63
CA GLN A 142 -0.69 6.46 -9.10
C GLN A 142 -1.81 5.65 -9.73
N VAL A 143 -2.71 5.07 -8.95
CA VAL A 143 -3.75 4.13 -9.42
C VAL A 143 -4.73 4.70 -10.46
N ASP A 144 -4.86 6.03 -10.53
CA ASP A 144 -5.65 6.72 -11.56
C ASP A 144 -4.81 7.22 -12.75
N GLY A 145 -3.49 7.02 -12.69
CA GLY A 145 -2.52 7.51 -13.67
C GLY A 145 -1.93 6.40 -14.54
N PRO A 146 -1.25 6.77 -15.64
CA PRO A 146 -0.63 5.80 -16.55
C PRO A 146 0.44 4.97 -15.83
N PHE A 147 1.20 5.56 -14.90
CA PHE A 147 2.30 4.88 -14.21
C PHE A 147 1.87 3.61 -13.47
N ALA A 148 0.63 3.51 -12.98
CA ALA A 148 0.14 2.29 -12.33
C ALA A 148 0.21 1.06 -13.23
N ARG A 149 0.15 1.22 -14.56
CA ARG A 149 0.28 0.11 -15.51
C ARG A 149 1.64 -0.57 -15.46
N LEU A 150 2.69 0.12 -15.00
CA LEU A 150 4.01 -0.49 -14.81
C LEU A 150 4.03 -1.49 -13.64
N ALA A 151 3.00 -1.47 -12.78
CA ALA A 151 2.89 -2.41 -11.66
C ALA A 151 2.76 -3.86 -12.15
N VAL A 152 2.17 -4.09 -13.34
CA VAL A 152 2.10 -5.43 -13.98
C VAL A 152 3.48 -6.01 -14.31
N LEU A 153 4.51 -5.15 -14.41
CA LEU A 153 5.88 -5.55 -14.69
C LEU A 153 6.71 -5.70 -13.43
N GLY A 154 6.73 -4.68 -12.57
CA GLY A 154 7.70 -4.63 -11.45
C GLY A 154 7.11 -4.23 -10.12
N GLY A 155 5.79 -4.27 -9.99
CA GLY A 155 5.08 -3.87 -8.79
C GLY A 155 5.30 -2.40 -8.39
N ALA A 156 4.90 -2.09 -7.16
CA ALA A 156 5.06 -0.80 -6.54
C ALA A 156 6.50 -0.23 -6.61
N PRO A 157 7.60 -1.00 -6.42
CA PRO A 157 8.96 -0.46 -6.54
C PRO A 157 9.25 0.16 -7.90
N LEU A 158 8.81 -0.48 -8.99
CA LEU A 158 9.01 0.03 -10.35
C LEU A 158 8.17 1.28 -10.62
N VAL A 159 6.93 1.32 -10.12
CA VAL A 159 6.07 2.50 -10.24
C VAL A 159 6.66 3.69 -9.49
N THR A 160 7.11 3.50 -8.25
CA THR A 160 7.84 4.54 -7.48
C THR A 160 9.03 5.04 -8.27
N PHE A 161 9.89 4.14 -8.76
CA PHE A 161 11.06 4.51 -9.54
C PHE A 161 10.66 5.36 -10.76
N ALA A 162 9.66 4.92 -11.52
CA ALA A 162 9.19 5.59 -12.73
C ALA A 162 8.72 7.03 -12.49
N VAL A 163 7.92 7.27 -11.44
CA VAL A 163 7.40 8.60 -11.11
C VAL A 163 8.54 9.52 -10.67
N VAL A 164 9.37 9.06 -9.74
CA VAL A 164 10.48 9.87 -9.18
C VAL A 164 11.50 10.17 -10.26
N PHE A 165 11.86 9.18 -11.08
CA PHE A 165 12.77 9.36 -12.22
C PHE A 165 12.21 10.34 -13.24
N THR A 166 10.92 10.28 -13.55
CA THR A 166 10.27 11.24 -14.47
C THR A 166 10.42 12.66 -13.94
N GLY A 167 10.07 12.90 -12.66
CA GLY A 167 10.19 14.24 -12.05
C GLY A 167 11.63 14.75 -12.00
N PHE A 168 12.57 13.94 -11.52
CA PHE A 168 13.98 14.34 -11.43
C PHE A 168 14.63 14.50 -12.82
N GLY A 169 14.27 13.65 -13.77
CA GLY A 169 14.75 13.68 -15.15
C GLY A 169 14.29 14.94 -15.89
N LEU A 170 13.00 15.30 -15.78
CA LEU A 170 12.46 16.53 -16.35
C LEU A 170 13.20 17.76 -15.81
N ALA A 171 13.38 17.84 -14.49
CA ALA A 171 14.10 18.95 -13.87
C ALA A 171 15.61 19.00 -14.25
N ALA A 172 16.22 17.86 -14.54
CA ALA A 172 17.65 17.79 -14.88
C ALA A 172 17.95 18.04 -16.37
N TRP A 173 17.03 17.71 -17.28
CA TRP A 173 17.31 17.59 -18.71
C TRP A 173 16.50 18.50 -19.63
N PHE A 174 15.45 19.15 -19.14
CA PHE A 174 14.69 20.13 -19.93
C PHE A 174 15.53 21.40 -20.26
N PRO A 175 15.43 22.02 -21.46
CA PRO A 175 14.58 21.71 -22.62
C PRO A 175 15.31 20.95 -23.75
N ARG A 176 16.41 20.24 -23.47
CA ARG A 176 17.17 19.56 -24.55
C ARG A 176 16.38 18.35 -25.05
N TRP A 177 15.70 18.47 -26.19
CA TRP A 177 14.89 17.40 -26.82
C TRP A 177 15.67 16.08 -27.02
N THR A 178 17.00 16.15 -27.14
CA THR A 178 17.91 15.00 -27.15
C THR A 178 17.91 14.19 -25.84
N ARG A 179 17.11 14.58 -24.84
CA ARG A 179 17.02 13.96 -23.52
C ARG A 179 15.57 13.67 -23.09
N ALA A 180 14.71 13.34 -24.05
CA ALA A 180 13.35 12.81 -23.83
C ALA A 180 13.29 11.53 -22.97
N TRP A 181 14.44 10.99 -22.53
CA TRP A 181 14.60 9.89 -21.58
C TRP A 181 13.71 10.00 -20.33
N ALA A 182 13.44 11.22 -19.84
CA ALA A 182 12.56 11.43 -18.69
C ALA A 182 11.11 10.96 -18.94
N LEU A 183 10.66 10.88 -20.20
CA LEU A 183 9.31 10.45 -20.58
C LEU A 183 9.22 8.94 -20.89
N VAL A 184 10.35 8.22 -20.92
CA VAL A 184 10.37 6.77 -21.19
C VAL A 184 9.42 5.98 -20.29
N PRO A 185 9.30 6.24 -18.97
CA PRO A 185 8.38 5.46 -18.16
C PRO A 185 6.91 5.69 -18.53
N ILE A 186 6.53 6.88 -18.99
CA ILE A 186 5.17 7.15 -19.48
C ILE A 186 4.92 6.38 -20.78
N VAL A 187 5.87 6.42 -21.72
CA VAL A 187 5.77 5.67 -22.99
C VAL A 187 5.71 4.16 -22.71
N ALA A 188 6.54 3.66 -21.81
CA ALA A 188 6.52 2.26 -21.38
C ALA A 188 5.18 1.89 -20.73
N ALA A 189 4.63 2.75 -19.87
CA ALA A 189 3.34 2.55 -19.23
C ALA A 189 2.18 2.45 -20.24
N LEU A 190 2.23 3.26 -21.30
CA LEU A 190 1.27 3.18 -22.40
C LEU A 190 1.47 1.90 -23.22
N ALA A 191 2.71 1.53 -23.52
CA ALA A 191 3.06 0.35 -24.31
C ALA A 191 2.68 -0.98 -23.62
N VAL A 192 2.71 -1.04 -22.29
CA VAL A 192 2.35 -2.24 -21.51
C VAL A 192 0.85 -2.33 -21.21
N SER A 193 0.07 -1.28 -21.47
CA SER A 193 -1.37 -1.25 -21.22
C SER A 193 -2.12 -2.45 -21.83
N PRO A 194 -1.82 -2.92 -23.06
CA PRO A 194 -2.49 -4.08 -23.64
C PRO A 194 -2.22 -5.40 -22.92
N LEU A 195 -1.20 -5.48 -22.06
CA LEU A 195 -0.90 -6.69 -21.27
C LEU A 195 -1.86 -6.86 -20.07
N ILE A 196 -2.61 -5.82 -19.71
CA ILE A 196 -3.53 -5.82 -18.57
C ILE A 196 -4.92 -6.19 -19.09
N SER A 197 -5.21 -7.49 -19.10
CA SER A 197 -6.53 -8.00 -19.50
C SER A 197 -7.48 -8.05 -18.30
N ILE A 198 -8.71 -7.57 -18.50
CA ILE A 198 -9.80 -7.63 -17.52
C ILE A 198 -10.73 -8.83 -17.72
N GLU A 199 -10.51 -9.60 -18.78
CA GLU A 199 -11.40 -10.71 -19.16
C GLU A 199 -11.21 -11.92 -18.24
N ALA A 200 -12.30 -12.66 -18.05
CA ALA A 200 -12.29 -13.94 -17.37
C ALA A 200 -11.55 -15.00 -18.19
N GLN A 201 -10.82 -15.88 -17.51
CA GLN A 201 -10.09 -17.01 -18.12
C GLN A 201 -10.71 -18.34 -17.72
N THR A 202 -11.15 -18.45 -16.46
CA THR A 202 -11.71 -19.67 -15.89
C THR A 202 -13.11 -19.42 -15.30
N GLY A 203 -13.90 -18.57 -15.97
CA GLY A 203 -15.24 -18.20 -15.56
C GLY A 203 -15.32 -16.98 -14.64
N GLN A 204 -16.47 -16.80 -14.01
CA GLN A 204 -16.77 -15.67 -13.13
C GLN A 204 -17.36 -16.16 -11.81
N ARG A 205 -17.34 -15.31 -10.79
CA ARG A 205 -18.04 -15.53 -9.52
C ARG A 205 -18.84 -14.31 -9.12
N THR A 206 -20.06 -14.52 -8.66
CA THR A 206 -20.85 -13.48 -7.99
C THR A 206 -20.47 -13.47 -6.52
N VAL A 207 -19.89 -12.37 -6.06
CA VAL A 207 -19.42 -12.20 -4.69
C VAL A 207 -20.30 -11.20 -3.98
N ALA A 208 -20.73 -11.54 -2.76
CA ALA A 208 -21.40 -10.61 -1.87
C ALA A 208 -20.46 -10.18 -0.73
N VAL A 209 -20.42 -8.89 -0.42
CA VAL A 209 -19.80 -8.34 0.78
C VAL A 209 -20.89 -7.93 1.76
N VAL A 210 -20.76 -8.40 2.99
CA VAL A 210 -21.65 -8.05 4.12
C VAL A 210 -20.97 -6.94 4.91
N GLN A 211 -21.47 -5.71 4.79
CA GLN A 211 -20.98 -4.56 5.55
C GLN A 211 -21.98 -4.24 6.67
N GLY A 212 -21.80 -4.86 7.84
CA GLY A 212 -22.71 -4.69 8.99
C GLY A 212 -22.60 -3.33 9.69
N ASN A 213 -21.58 -2.54 9.35
CA ASN A 213 -21.22 -1.28 10.00
C ASN A 213 -20.71 -1.45 11.44
N ALA A 214 -20.12 -0.38 11.97
CA ALA A 214 -19.69 -0.26 13.34
C ALA A 214 -20.14 1.08 13.93
N PRO A 215 -20.37 1.16 15.25
CA PRO A 215 -20.42 2.43 15.97
C PRO A 215 -19.14 3.24 15.73
N ASP A 216 -19.26 4.55 15.52
CA ASP A 216 -18.11 5.46 15.38
C ASP A 216 -17.62 5.90 16.77
N LEU A 217 -16.90 5.01 17.46
CA LEU A 217 -16.50 5.18 18.88
C LEU A 217 -14.99 5.29 19.10
N GLY A 218 -14.18 5.34 18.04
CA GLY A 218 -12.71 5.35 18.17
C GLY A 218 -12.21 4.14 18.97
N LEU A 219 -11.42 4.38 20.02
CA LEU A 219 -10.93 3.31 20.91
C LEU A 219 -12.02 2.58 21.70
N GLY A 220 -13.21 3.15 21.85
CA GLY A 220 -14.36 2.49 22.47
C GLY A 220 -14.77 1.19 21.75
N LEU A 221 -14.39 1.03 20.48
CA LEU A 221 -14.61 -0.20 19.71
C LEU A 221 -13.95 -1.44 20.31
N LEU A 222 -12.95 -1.28 21.19
CA LEU A 222 -12.28 -2.40 21.89
C LEU A 222 -13.24 -3.31 22.64
N THR A 223 -14.37 -2.78 23.10
CA THR A 223 -15.39 -3.53 23.85
C THR A 223 -16.61 -3.91 23.03
N GLU A 224 -16.66 -3.55 21.75
CA GLU A 224 -17.87 -3.66 20.90
C GLU A 224 -17.90 -4.91 20.02
N GLY A 225 -17.10 -5.93 20.32
CA GLY A 225 -17.04 -7.15 19.50
C GLY A 225 -18.40 -7.86 19.35
N ALA A 226 -19.26 -7.82 20.37
CA ALA A 226 -20.61 -8.37 20.29
C ALA A 226 -21.51 -7.56 19.33
N THR A 227 -21.46 -6.23 19.42
CA THR A 227 -22.18 -5.32 18.53
C THR A 227 -21.76 -5.52 17.07
N LEU A 228 -20.46 -5.64 16.80
CA LEU A 228 -19.96 -5.93 15.46
C LEU A 228 -20.51 -7.27 14.95
N ARG A 229 -20.47 -8.31 15.77
CA ARG A 229 -20.98 -9.62 15.40
C ARG A 229 -22.48 -9.58 15.08
N ASP A 230 -23.29 -8.97 15.94
CA ASP A 230 -24.74 -8.89 15.78
C ASP A 230 -25.12 -8.11 14.52
N ASN A 231 -24.39 -7.03 14.23
CA ASN A 231 -24.55 -6.25 13.01
C ASN A 231 -24.35 -7.10 11.74
N HIS A 232 -23.27 -7.90 11.68
CA HIS A 232 -22.96 -8.73 10.52
C HIS A 232 -23.91 -9.92 10.38
N LEU A 233 -24.34 -10.52 11.50
CA LEU A 233 -25.38 -11.55 11.51
C LEU A 233 -26.71 -11.02 10.97
N ARG A 234 -27.17 -9.86 11.47
CA ARG A 234 -28.40 -9.20 11.00
C ARG A 234 -28.33 -8.87 9.50
N LYS A 235 -27.21 -8.31 9.04
CA LYS A 235 -27.01 -7.97 7.63
C LYS A 235 -26.92 -9.21 6.74
N THR A 236 -26.39 -10.32 7.26
CA THR A 236 -26.39 -11.62 6.56
C THR A 236 -27.81 -12.19 6.42
N ALA A 237 -28.64 -12.08 7.47
CA ALA A 237 -30.05 -12.47 7.39
C ALA A 237 -30.84 -11.61 6.39
N GLU A 238 -30.53 -10.31 6.30
CA GLU A 238 -31.09 -9.42 5.27
C GLU A 238 -30.70 -9.87 3.85
N LEU A 239 -29.43 -10.20 3.62
CA LEU A 239 -28.96 -10.76 2.35
C LEU A 239 -29.72 -12.04 1.99
N ALA A 240 -29.89 -12.97 2.95
CA ALA A 240 -30.63 -14.20 2.73
C ALA A 240 -32.09 -13.94 2.33
N ALA A 241 -32.76 -12.99 2.98
CA ALA A 241 -34.12 -12.59 2.65
C ALA A 241 -34.23 -11.96 1.25
N LEU A 242 -33.30 -11.08 0.87
CA LEU A 242 -33.27 -10.44 -0.44
C LEU A 242 -32.99 -11.43 -1.58
N VAL A 243 -32.12 -12.41 -1.35
CA VAL A 243 -31.85 -13.50 -2.30
C VAL A 243 -33.06 -14.41 -2.46
N ARG A 244 -33.69 -14.85 -1.36
CA ARG A 244 -34.93 -15.67 -1.42
C ARG A 244 -36.08 -14.94 -2.11
N GLY A 245 -36.19 -13.62 -1.88
CA GLY A 245 -37.19 -12.77 -2.51
C GLY A 245 -36.90 -12.41 -3.98
N GLY A 246 -35.73 -12.79 -4.51
CA GLY A 246 -35.31 -12.49 -5.88
C GLY A 246 -34.91 -11.03 -6.14
N ALA A 247 -34.77 -10.22 -5.09
CA ALA A 247 -34.34 -8.82 -5.19
C ALA A 247 -32.83 -8.69 -5.47
N LEU A 248 -32.05 -9.68 -5.03
CA LEU A 248 -30.63 -9.83 -5.34
C LEU A 248 -30.36 -11.21 -5.95
N PRO A 249 -29.40 -11.33 -6.89
CA PRO A 249 -28.97 -12.65 -7.36
C PRO A 249 -28.32 -13.43 -6.22
N LYS A 250 -28.49 -14.76 -6.22
CA LYS A 250 -27.79 -15.63 -5.28
C LYS A 250 -26.27 -15.53 -5.53
N PRO A 251 -25.45 -15.09 -4.57
CA PRO A 251 -24.01 -15.07 -4.74
C PRO A 251 -23.43 -16.49 -4.68
N ASP A 252 -22.27 -16.66 -5.32
CA ASP A 252 -21.48 -17.91 -5.24
C ASP A 252 -20.69 -17.99 -3.93
N LEU A 253 -20.23 -16.85 -3.42
CA LEU A 253 -19.56 -16.75 -2.11
C LEU A 253 -19.82 -15.40 -1.44
N VAL A 254 -19.71 -15.38 -0.12
CA VAL A 254 -19.88 -14.18 0.71
C VAL A 254 -18.58 -13.87 1.44
N VAL A 255 -18.28 -12.58 1.65
CA VAL A 255 -17.11 -12.12 2.39
C VAL A 255 -17.55 -11.25 3.56
N TRP A 256 -17.12 -11.64 4.76
CA TRP A 256 -17.19 -10.80 5.95
C TRP A 256 -15.89 -10.01 6.14
N PRO A 257 -15.99 -8.76 6.62
CA PRO A 257 -14.82 -7.91 6.91
C PRO A 257 -14.04 -8.39 8.15
N GLU A 258 -12.82 -7.87 8.29
CA GLU A 258 -11.84 -8.31 9.30
C GLU A 258 -12.37 -8.20 10.73
N SER A 259 -12.18 -9.26 11.53
CA SER A 259 -12.53 -9.25 12.96
C SER A 259 -13.98 -8.83 13.22
N ALA A 260 -14.90 -9.08 12.28
CA ALA A 260 -16.33 -8.86 12.46
C ALA A 260 -16.92 -9.72 13.59
N THR A 261 -16.21 -10.80 13.96
CA THR A 261 -16.64 -11.71 15.00
C THR A 261 -15.46 -12.33 15.76
N ARG A 262 -15.78 -12.99 16.87
CA ARG A 262 -14.90 -13.96 17.56
C ARG A 262 -15.58 -15.32 17.50
N THR A 263 -14.80 -16.38 17.26
CA THR A 263 -15.32 -17.75 17.15
C THR A 263 -14.29 -18.76 17.64
N GLY A 264 -14.77 -19.94 18.03
CA GLY A 264 -13.96 -21.16 18.17
C GLY A 264 -14.20 -22.13 17.01
N ASP A 265 -13.89 -23.41 17.23
CA ASP A 265 -14.10 -24.49 16.23
C ASP A 265 -15.56 -24.76 15.89
N ARG A 266 -16.48 -24.42 16.81
CA ARG A 266 -17.92 -24.56 16.61
C ARG A 266 -18.61 -23.26 16.98
N ASP A 267 -19.54 -22.86 16.13
CA ASP A 267 -20.36 -21.67 16.36
C ASP A 267 -21.76 -21.89 15.80
N PRO A 268 -22.70 -22.41 16.61
CA PRO A 268 -24.04 -22.75 16.15
C PRO A 268 -24.82 -21.55 15.58
N VAL A 269 -24.48 -20.33 15.98
CA VAL A 269 -25.14 -19.12 15.49
C VAL A 269 -24.65 -18.77 14.09
N LEU A 270 -23.32 -18.86 13.86
CA LEU A 270 -22.77 -18.72 12.51
C LEU A 270 -23.24 -19.87 11.61
N ASP A 271 -23.22 -21.10 12.11
CA ASP A 271 -23.72 -22.28 11.38
C ASP A 271 -25.15 -22.04 10.91
N ALA A 272 -26.06 -21.64 11.81
CA ALA A 272 -27.45 -21.37 11.48
C ALA A 272 -27.61 -20.22 10.46
N ALA A 273 -26.89 -19.12 10.63
CA ALA A 273 -26.97 -17.97 9.72
C ALA A 273 -26.47 -18.31 8.30
N ILE A 274 -25.36 -19.06 8.21
CA ILE A 274 -24.76 -19.44 6.92
C ILE A 274 -25.56 -20.57 6.25
N THR A 275 -26.15 -21.47 7.04
CA THR A 275 -27.11 -22.48 6.57
C THR A 275 -28.36 -21.83 5.99
N ASP A 276 -28.94 -20.83 6.68
CA ASP A 276 -30.13 -20.11 6.20
C ASP A 276 -29.86 -19.37 4.87
N LEU A 277 -28.67 -18.79 4.74
CA LEU A 277 -28.23 -18.16 3.51
C LEU A 277 -27.97 -19.19 2.38
N GLY A 278 -27.44 -20.36 2.73
CA GLY A 278 -27.12 -21.44 1.79
C GLY A 278 -26.03 -21.06 0.78
N VAL A 279 -25.06 -20.24 1.21
CA VAL A 279 -23.91 -19.78 0.41
C VAL A 279 -22.63 -19.88 1.25
N PRO A 280 -21.54 -20.47 0.72
CA PRO A 280 -20.24 -20.48 1.38
C PRO A 280 -19.74 -19.07 1.72
N THR A 281 -19.22 -18.89 2.93
CA THR A 281 -18.83 -17.58 3.45
C THR A 281 -17.38 -17.58 3.95
N LEU A 282 -16.60 -16.58 3.55
CA LEU A 282 -15.32 -16.24 4.18
C LEU A 282 -15.59 -15.41 5.42
N VAL A 283 -15.48 -16.04 6.59
CA VAL A 283 -15.70 -15.40 7.89
C VAL A 283 -14.36 -14.95 8.44
N SER A 284 -14.13 -13.64 8.55
CA SER A 284 -12.96 -13.14 9.28
C SER A 284 -13.26 -13.00 10.76
N ALA A 285 -12.42 -13.61 11.59
CA ALA A 285 -12.62 -13.70 13.03
C ALA A 285 -11.30 -13.71 13.80
N LEU A 286 -11.36 -13.26 15.06
CA LEU A 286 -10.34 -13.61 16.04
C LEU A 286 -10.62 -15.04 16.55
N ARG A 287 -9.65 -15.94 16.39
CA ARG A 287 -9.71 -17.34 16.83
C ARG A 287 -8.35 -17.77 17.35
N ASP A 288 -8.31 -18.38 18.54
CA ASP A 288 -7.10 -18.96 19.16
C ASP A 288 -5.88 -18.03 19.18
N GLY A 289 -6.07 -16.75 19.48
CA GLY A 289 -4.98 -15.76 19.50
C GLY A 289 -4.55 -15.26 18.12
N GLN A 290 -5.22 -15.66 17.05
CA GLN A 290 -4.93 -15.25 15.67
C GLN A 290 -6.06 -14.40 15.08
N ASN A 291 -5.69 -13.43 14.23
CA ASN A 291 -6.61 -12.76 13.33
C ASN A 291 -6.69 -13.57 12.03
N SER A 292 -7.83 -14.22 11.80
CA SER A 292 -7.96 -15.24 10.76
C SER A 292 -9.11 -14.96 9.79
N VAL A 293 -9.03 -15.57 8.61
CA VAL A 293 -10.14 -15.74 7.68
C VAL A 293 -10.40 -17.23 7.52
N ILE A 294 -11.63 -17.65 7.76
CA ILE A 294 -12.05 -19.05 7.81
C ILE A 294 -13.08 -19.28 6.70
N THR A 295 -12.91 -20.35 5.93
CA THR A 295 -13.96 -20.82 5.02
C THR A 295 -15.09 -21.42 5.84
N TRP A 296 -16.33 -21.07 5.52
CA TRP A 296 -17.50 -21.59 6.23
C TRP A 296 -18.51 -22.10 5.22
N ASP A 297 -18.70 -23.42 5.24
CA ASP A 297 -19.62 -24.12 4.35
C ASP A 297 -21.00 -24.25 5.02
N PRO A 298 -22.10 -24.03 4.28
CA PRO A 298 -23.45 -24.12 4.83
C PRO A 298 -23.85 -25.55 5.28
N GLU A 299 -23.18 -26.60 4.82
CA GLU A 299 -23.47 -27.99 5.18
C GLU A 299 -22.48 -28.51 6.23
N THR A 300 -21.18 -28.22 6.06
CA THR A 300 -20.12 -28.79 6.91
C THR A 300 -19.59 -27.85 7.99
N GLY A 301 -19.94 -26.55 7.96
CA GLY A 301 -19.47 -25.55 8.91
C GLY A 301 -18.05 -25.04 8.60
N ALA A 302 -17.31 -24.66 9.63
CA ALA A 302 -15.95 -24.12 9.51
C ALA A 302 -14.96 -25.11 8.87
N GLY A 303 -14.18 -24.63 7.90
CA GLY A 303 -13.17 -25.38 7.17
C GLY A 303 -11.77 -24.80 7.33
N GLU A 304 -11.04 -24.72 6.21
CA GLU A 304 -9.69 -24.17 6.14
C GLU A 304 -9.65 -22.70 6.58
N SER A 305 -8.49 -22.28 7.10
CA SER A 305 -8.28 -20.92 7.59
C SER A 305 -6.92 -20.37 7.24
N TYR A 306 -6.87 -19.07 6.96
CA TYR A 306 -5.67 -18.27 6.84
C TYR A 306 -5.51 -17.39 8.08
N ALA A 307 -4.32 -17.40 8.70
CA ALA A 307 -3.96 -16.49 9.77
C ALA A 307 -3.07 -15.36 9.24
N LYS A 308 -3.36 -14.13 9.66
CA LYS A 308 -2.64 -12.91 9.25
C LYS A 308 -1.13 -13.04 9.46
N GLN A 309 -0.33 -12.81 8.42
CA GLN A 309 1.13 -12.84 8.44
C GLN A 309 1.72 -11.53 8.99
N GLU A 310 1.24 -10.38 8.50
CA GLU A 310 1.74 -9.07 8.94
C GLU A 310 0.82 -8.43 9.98
N LEU A 311 1.20 -8.62 11.25
CA LEU A 311 0.54 -8.00 12.38
C LEU A 311 0.86 -6.51 12.46
N VAL A 312 -0.15 -5.70 12.76
CA VAL A 312 0.01 -4.26 12.92
C VAL A 312 0.85 -3.96 14.17
N PRO A 313 2.05 -3.34 14.03
CA PRO A 313 2.87 -2.98 15.17
C PRO A 313 2.13 -2.00 16.08
N PHE A 314 2.24 -2.20 17.39
CA PHE A 314 1.58 -1.41 18.43
C PHE A 314 0.06 -1.54 18.48
N ALA A 315 -0.54 -2.49 17.77
CA ALA A 315 -1.95 -2.84 17.90
C ALA A 315 -2.18 -4.35 18.08
N GLU A 316 -1.60 -5.17 17.20
CA GLU A 316 -1.73 -6.65 17.23
C GLU A 316 -0.48 -7.32 17.83
N HIS A 317 0.69 -6.70 17.65
CA HIS A 317 1.94 -7.09 18.30
C HIS A 317 2.61 -5.85 18.90
N ILE A 318 2.99 -5.88 20.18
CA ILE A 318 3.47 -4.68 20.88
C ILE A 318 5.00 -4.73 21.12
N PRO A 319 5.82 -4.24 20.16
CA PRO A 319 7.25 -4.15 20.38
C PRO A 319 7.58 -3.10 21.46
N LEU A 320 8.66 -3.33 22.21
CA LEU A 320 9.13 -2.41 23.26
C LEU A 320 8.02 -2.01 24.25
N ARG A 321 7.20 -2.98 24.68
CA ARG A 321 5.98 -2.80 25.50
C ARG A 321 6.06 -1.76 26.62
N PRO A 322 7.14 -1.66 27.43
CA PRO A 322 7.26 -0.62 28.45
C PRO A 322 7.21 0.81 27.91
N LEU A 323 7.80 1.05 26.73
CA LEU A 323 7.78 2.36 26.06
C LEU A 323 6.49 2.54 25.25
N ALA A 324 5.95 1.45 24.67
CA ALA A 324 4.75 1.47 23.85
C ALA A 324 3.53 2.07 24.55
N ARG A 325 3.39 1.82 25.86
CA ARG A 325 2.29 2.36 26.71
C ARG A 325 2.10 3.87 26.61
N ILE A 326 3.12 4.62 26.23
CA ILE A 326 3.07 6.09 26.12
C ILE A 326 2.30 6.53 24.86
N PHE A 327 2.17 5.68 23.86
CA PHE A 327 1.63 6.05 22.55
C PHE A 327 0.67 5.03 21.93
N THR A 328 0.36 3.93 22.62
CA THR A 328 -0.66 2.95 22.20
C THR A 328 -1.52 2.46 23.36
N PRO A 329 -2.85 2.35 23.17
CA PRO A 329 -3.77 1.78 24.16
C PRO A 329 -3.74 0.25 24.20
N PHE A 330 -3.11 -0.39 23.21
CA PHE A 330 -3.06 -1.85 23.07
C PHE A 330 -1.95 -2.47 23.93
N ALA A 331 -1.13 -1.65 24.60
CA ALA A 331 0.01 -2.13 25.39
C ALA A 331 -0.36 -2.94 26.63
N ASP A 332 -1.65 -3.15 26.93
CA ASP A 332 -2.14 -4.09 27.94
C ASP A 332 -2.76 -5.37 27.36
N GLN A 333 -3.03 -5.43 26.05
CA GLN A 333 -3.60 -6.59 25.37
C GLN A 333 -2.55 -7.66 25.04
N ALA A 334 -2.93 -8.94 25.10
CA ALA A 334 -2.04 -10.01 24.63
C ALA A 334 -1.71 -9.81 23.15
N ASP A 335 -0.46 -10.12 22.79
CA ASP A 335 -0.05 -10.15 21.39
C ASP A 335 -0.80 -11.26 20.64
N LEU A 336 -1.11 -11.00 19.37
CA LEU A 336 -1.62 -12.03 18.47
C LEU A 336 -0.49 -12.86 17.88
N ASP A 337 -0.81 -14.09 17.49
CA ASP A 337 0.11 -14.99 16.79
C ASP A 337 0.02 -14.77 15.27
N ALA A 338 1.18 -14.59 14.63
CA ALA A 338 1.27 -14.41 13.18
C ALA A 338 1.21 -15.74 12.44
N GLY A 339 0.55 -15.75 11.28
CA GLY A 339 0.61 -16.85 10.32
C GLY A 339 1.93 -16.87 9.53
N THR A 340 2.27 -18.04 8.99
CA THR A 340 3.51 -18.25 8.22
C THR A 340 3.29 -18.66 6.78
N GLU A 341 2.06 -19.03 6.40
CA GLU A 341 1.73 -19.58 5.09
C GLU A 341 1.00 -18.55 4.21
N PRO A 342 1.16 -18.59 2.88
CA PRO A 342 0.38 -17.77 1.96
C PRO A 342 -1.13 -17.96 2.14
N GLY A 343 -1.89 -16.87 2.08
CA GLY A 343 -3.33 -16.90 2.28
C GLY A 343 -4.10 -17.38 1.05
N VAL A 344 -4.09 -18.67 0.75
CA VAL A 344 -4.94 -19.26 -0.31
C VAL A 344 -5.96 -20.20 0.31
N LEU A 345 -7.24 -19.91 0.10
CA LEU A 345 -8.37 -20.69 0.59
C LEU A 345 -9.21 -21.21 -0.57
N ASP A 346 -9.61 -22.47 -0.52
CA ASP A 346 -10.51 -23.08 -1.50
C ASP A 346 -11.97 -22.92 -1.04
N ILE A 347 -12.77 -22.11 -1.75
CA ILE A 347 -14.18 -21.84 -1.42
C ILE A 347 -15.03 -21.68 -2.68
N ALA A 348 -16.24 -22.26 -2.69
CA ALA A 348 -17.15 -22.21 -3.84
C ALA A 348 -16.48 -22.63 -5.17
N GLY A 349 -15.59 -23.63 -5.11
CA GLY A 349 -14.81 -24.10 -6.25
C GLY A 349 -13.86 -23.05 -6.84
N THR A 350 -13.37 -22.12 -6.03
CA THR A 350 -12.47 -21.04 -6.41
C THR A 350 -11.34 -20.91 -5.40
N ARG A 351 -10.12 -20.78 -5.90
CA ARG A 351 -8.96 -20.41 -5.08
C ARG A 351 -8.97 -18.92 -4.82
N VAL A 352 -9.17 -18.53 -3.56
CA VAL A 352 -9.20 -17.14 -3.13
C VAL A 352 -7.93 -16.79 -2.37
N GLY A 353 -7.21 -15.79 -2.87
CA GLY A 353 -6.07 -15.20 -2.18
C GLY A 353 -6.54 -14.17 -1.17
N VAL A 354 -6.02 -14.19 0.06
CA VAL A 354 -6.47 -13.37 1.17
C VAL A 354 -5.31 -12.55 1.69
N GLY A 355 -5.54 -11.24 1.88
CA GLY A 355 -4.64 -10.36 2.59
C GLY A 355 -5.45 -9.49 3.54
N ILE A 356 -5.29 -9.70 4.84
CA ILE A 356 -6.10 -9.07 5.88
C ILE A 356 -5.60 -7.65 6.12
N CYS A 357 -6.45 -6.67 5.81
CA CYS A 357 -6.30 -5.28 6.22
C CYS A 357 -4.98 -4.62 5.83
N TYR A 358 -4.05 -4.53 6.77
CA TYR A 358 -2.75 -3.87 6.64
C TYR A 358 -1.81 -4.62 5.66
N GLU A 359 -2.04 -5.92 5.46
CA GLU A 359 -1.26 -6.79 4.58
C GLU A 359 -1.27 -6.37 3.11
N VAL A 360 -2.33 -5.70 2.66
CA VAL A 360 -2.42 -5.19 1.28
C VAL A 360 -1.27 -4.25 0.92
N ALA A 361 -0.64 -3.62 1.92
CA ALA A 361 0.48 -2.71 1.72
C ALA A 361 1.81 -3.45 1.49
N TYR A 362 1.90 -4.75 1.78
CA TYR A 362 3.09 -5.58 1.63
C TYR A 362 3.12 -6.28 0.27
N ASP A 363 4.27 -6.21 -0.39
CA ASP A 363 4.41 -6.68 -1.78
C ASP A 363 4.35 -8.20 -1.94
N TYR A 364 4.57 -8.96 -0.85
CA TYR A 364 4.73 -10.40 -0.92
C TYR A 364 3.44 -11.16 -0.60
N VAL A 365 2.61 -10.69 0.33
CA VAL A 365 1.41 -11.40 0.83
C VAL A 365 0.47 -11.81 -0.32
N LEU A 366 0.01 -10.84 -1.11
CA LEU A 366 -0.90 -11.12 -2.23
C LEU A 366 -0.18 -11.63 -3.48
N ARG A 367 1.13 -11.39 -3.60
CA ARG A 367 1.95 -11.95 -4.69
C ARG A 367 2.08 -13.46 -4.54
N GLU A 368 2.40 -13.93 -3.34
CA GLU A 368 2.55 -15.35 -3.03
C GLU A 368 1.20 -16.07 -3.18
N SER A 369 0.13 -15.48 -2.67
CA SER A 369 -1.23 -16.00 -2.90
C SER A 369 -1.57 -16.13 -4.40
N ALA A 370 -1.24 -15.12 -5.21
CA ALA A 370 -1.46 -15.17 -6.66
C ALA A 370 -0.54 -16.20 -7.37
N ALA A 371 0.71 -16.33 -6.92
CA ALA A 371 1.66 -17.32 -7.43
C ALA A 371 1.23 -18.76 -7.11
N ASP A 372 0.60 -18.96 -5.96
CA ASP A 372 0.04 -20.24 -5.49
C ASP A 372 -1.35 -20.54 -6.09
N GLY A 373 -1.75 -19.79 -7.11
CA GLY A 373 -2.89 -20.10 -7.95
C GLY A 373 -4.21 -19.46 -7.51
N ALA A 374 -4.19 -18.47 -6.61
CA ALA A 374 -5.38 -17.66 -6.34
C ALA A 374 -5.92 -17.04 -7.64
N GLN A 375 -7.23 -17.16 -7.85
CA GLN A 375 -7.96 -16.69 -9.03
C GLN A 375 -8.70 -15.37 -8.78
N LEU A 376 -8.96 -15.07 -7.51
CA LEU A 376 -9.59 -13.89 -6.95
C LEU A 376 -8.80 -13.48 -5.71
N LEU A 377 -8.67 -12.17 -5.45
CA LEU A 377 -8.10 -11.68 -4.20
C LEU A 377 -9.17 -11.04 -3.32
N VAL A 378 -9.07 -11.21 -2.01
CA VAL A 378 -9.99 -10.65 -1.01
C VAL A 378 -9.19 -9.94 0.07
N VAL A 379 -9.62 -8.74 0.41
CA VAL A 379 -9.01 -7.88 1.43
C VAL A 379 -10.08 -7.53 2.48
N PRO A 380 -10.27 -8.39 3.49
CA PRO A 380 -11.13 -8.06 4.62
C PRO A 380 -10.40 -7.06 5.52
N THR A 381 -11.10 -6.04 6.00
CA THR A 381 -10.48 -4.95 6.77
C THR A 381 -11.43 -4.31 7.79
N ASN A 382 -10.86 -3.94 8.93
CA ASN A 382 -11.55 -3.20 9.98
C ASN A 382 -11.09 -1.75 9.98
N ASN A 383 -11.75 -0.91 9.17
CA ASN A 383 -11.46 0.53 9.15
C ASN A 383 -12.16 1.32 10.27
N ALA A 384 -12.96 0.66 11.13
CA ALA A 384 -13.78 1.35 12.13
C ALA A 384 -12.94 2.13 13.15
N TRP A 385 -11.71 1.67 13.42
CA TRP A 385 -10.75 2.35 14.28
C TRP A 385 -10.35 3.76 13.82
N TYR A 386 -10.46 4.06 12.53
CA TYR A 386 -9.80 5.24 11.93
C TYR A 386 -10.78 6.37 11.58
N GLY A 387 -12.03 6.24 12.05
CA GLY A 387 -13.09 7.23 11.86
C GLY A 387 -13.37 7.54 10.39
N ARG A 388 -14.02 8.67 10.15
CA ARG A 388 -14.30 9.22 8.80
C ARG A 388 -13.06 9.87 8.19
N GLY A 389 -11.98 9.11 8.07
CA GLY A 389 -10.67 9.56 7.58
C GLY A 389 -10.30 9.03 6.19
N GLU A 390 -9.11 9.43 5.73
CA GLU A 390 -8.61 9.06 4.39
C GLU A 390 -8.04 7.64 4.32
N MET A 391 -7.82 6.99 5.46
CA MET A 391 -7.18 5.68 5.54
C MET A 391 -7.86 4.66 4.61
N THR A 392 -9.19 4.57 4.64
CA THR A 392 -9.93 3.59 3.81
C THR A 392 -9.70 3.81 2.31
N TYR A 393 -9.59 5.06 1.85
CA TYR A 393 -9.30 5.37 0.44
C TYR A 393 -7.83 5.09 0.10
N GLN A 394 -6.91 5.35 1.03
CA GLN A 394 -5.49 5.03 0.85
C GLN A 394 -5.30 3.51 0.73
N GLN A 395 -5.95 2.72 1.59
CA GLN A 395 -5.94 1.26 1.54
C GLN A 395 -6.62 0.72 0.27
N LEU A 396 -7.75 1.30 -0.16
CA LEU A 396 -8.37 0.98 -1.44
C LEU A 396 -7.42 1.27 -2.61
N GLY A 397 -6.65 2.36 -2.55
CA GLY A 397 -5.57 2.64 -3.51
C GLY A 397 -4.52 1.53 -3.54
N MET A 398 -4.14 0.97 -2.39
CA MET A 398 -3.23 -0.17 -2.34
C MET A 398 -3.85 -1.40 -2.99
N ALA A 399 -5.10 -1.74 -2.65
CA ALA A 399 -5.83 -2.85 -3.25
C ALA A 399 -5.96 -2.72 -4.77
N ARG A 400 -6.21 -1.51 -5.28
CA ARG A 400 -6.23 -1.19 -6.72
C ARG A 400 -4.90 -1.46 -7.39
N LEU A 401 -3.79 -1.10 -6.75
CA LEU A 401 -2.47 -1.43 -7.28
C LEU A 401 -2.25 -2.94 -7.31
N ARG A 402 -2.62 -3.68 -6.24
CA ARG A 402 -2.49 -5.15 -6.19
C ARG A 402 -3.29 -5.86 -7.27
N ALA A 403 -4.47 -5.33 -7.62
CA ALA A 403 -5.27 -5.83 -8.73
C ALA A 403 -4.49 -5.79 -10.06
N ILE A 404 -3.84 -4.66 -10.35
CA ILE A 404 -3.00 -4.45 -11.54
C ILE A 404 -1.76 -5.33 -11.50
N GLU A 405 -1.08 -5.36 -10.36
CA GLU A 405 0.17 -6.11 -10.18
C GLU A 405 -0.02 -7.60 -10.44
N HIS A 406 -1.13 -8.17 -9.97
CA HIS A 406 -1.35 -9.61 -10.04
C HIS A 406 -2.33 -10.02 -11.15
N GLY A 407 -2.92 -9.06 -11.85
CA GLY A 407 -3.91 -9.32 -12.89
C GLY A 407 -5.09 -10.11 -12.35
N ARG A 408 -5.58 -9.71 -11.17
CA ARG A 408 -6.68 -10.34 -10.43
C ARG A 408 -7.73 -9.30 -10.06
N ALA A 409 -8.99 -9.71 -10.02
CA ALA A 409 -9.98 -8.91 -9.33
C ALA A 409 -9.67 -8.91 -7.82
N VAL A 410 -9.98 -7.81 -7.15
CA VAL A 410 -9.83 -7.67 -5.70
C VAL A 410 -11.16 -7.25 -5.10
N VAL A 411 -11.64 -7.99 -4.10
CA VAL A 411 -12.83 -7.62 -3.31
C VAL A 411 -12.36 -7.11 -1.95
N VAL A 412 -12.60 -5.83 -1.69
CA VAL A 412 -12.34 -5.20 -0.39
C VAL A 412 -13.62 -5.27 0.43
N ALA A 413 -13.55 -5.88 1.60
CA ALA A 413 -14.66 -6.00 2.55
C ALA A 413 -14.32 -5.23 3.82
N ALA A 414 -14.96 -4.08 4.01
CA ALA A 414 -14.73 -3.20 5.16
C ALA A 414 -15.87 -3.27 6.17
N ILE A 415 -15.58 -3.17 7.48
CA ILE A 415 -16.64 -3.06 8.51
C ILE A 415 -17.45 -1.77 8.34
N SER A 416 -16.78 -0.62 8.33
CA SER A 416 -17.39 0.72 8.22
C SER A 416 -16.61 1.64 7.27
N GLY A 417 -15.58 1.11 6.62
CA GLY A 417 -14.87 1.79 5.54
C GLY A 417 -15.59 1.64 4.20
N VAL A 418 -14.89 1.96 3.12
CA VAL A 418 -15.34 1.70 1.75
C VAL A 418 -15.06 0.25 1.39
N SER A 419 -16.11 -0.56 1.27
CA SER A 419 -16.04 -1.85 0.57
C SER A 419 -16.06 -1.60 -0.93
N ALA A 420 -15.36 -2.41 -1.72
CA ALA A 420 -15.26 -2.20 -3.16
C ALA A 420 -14.95 -3.48 -3.94
N VAL A 421 -15.45 -3.54 -5.17
CA VAL A 421 -15.01 -4.51 -6.18
C VAL A 421 -14.09 -3.82 -7.16
N VAL A 422 -12.88 -4.34 -7.27
CA VAL A 422 -11.81 -3.81 -8.12
C VAL A 422 -11.48 -4.80 -9.23
N ARG A 423 -11.43 -4.33 -10.48
CA ARG A 423 -11.05 -5.14 -11.65
C ARG A 423 -9.54 -5.33 -11.75
N PRO A 424 -9.08 -6.30 -12.57
CA PRO A 424 -7.64 -6.53 -12.83
C PRO A 424 -6.86 -5.32 -13.38
N ASP A 425 -7.54 -4.29 -13.90
CA ASP A 425 -6.92 -3.04 -14.35
C ASP A 425 -6.88 -1.94 -13.26
N GLY A 426 -7.31 -2.28 -12.04
CA GLY A 426 -7.38 -1.36 -10.91
C GLY A 426 -8.60 -0.43 -10.94
N SER A 427 -9.53 -0.59 -11.89
CA SER A 427 -10.78 0.18 -11.89
C SER A 427 -11.74 -0.31 -10.80
N VAL A 428 -12.39 0.63 -10.10
CA VAL A 428 -13.43 0.31 -9.11
C VAL A 428 -14.77 0.21 -9.83
N VAL A 429 -15.42 -0.95 -9.73
CA VAL A 429 -16.70 -1.24 -10.41
C VAL A 429 -17.88 -0.78 -9.59
N ARG A 430 -17.78 -1.03 -8.28
CA ARG A 430 -18.82 -0.82 -7.28
C ARG A 430 -18.14 -0.57 -5.95
N SER A 431 -18.72 0.31 -5.15
CA SER A 431 -18.26 0.60 -3.80
C SER A 431 -19.41 1.02 -2.89
N THR A 432 -19.29 0.74 -1.60
CA THR A 432 -20.21 1.20 -0.56
C THR A 432 -19.80 2.57 -0.02
N GLY A 433 -20.66 3.16 0.81
CA GLY A 433 -20.32 4.34 1.62
C GLY A 433 -19.53 3.99 2.89
N MET A 434 -18.92 5.01 3.51
CA MET A 434 -18.34 4.88 4.85
C MET A 434 -19.43 4.99 5.92
N PHE A 435 -19.31 4.16 6.95
CA PHE A 435 -20.23 4.07 8.09
C PHE A 435 -21.68 3.83 7.68
N THR A 436 -21.87 3.00 6.66
CA THR A 436 -23.19 2.54 6.20
C THR A 436 -23.35 1.05 6.43
N ASP A 437 -24.56 0.65 6.76
CA ASP A 437 -24.99 -0.74 6.89
C ASP A 437 -25.50 -1.22 5.53
N ASP A 438 -24.65 -1.91 4.75
CA ASP A 438 -24.82 -2.07 3.29
C ASP A 438 -24.51 -3.49 2.80
N LEU A 439 -25.02 -3.82 1.61
CA LEU A 439 -24.73 -5.07 0.88
C LEU A 439 -24.18 -4.72 -0.50
N MET A 440 -23.03 -5.31 -0.83
CA MET A 440 -22.44 -5.16 -2.16
C MET A 440 -22.39 -6.52 -2.84
N VAL A 441 -23.17 -6.70 -3.92
CA VAL A 441 -23.15 -7.92 -4.75
C VAL A 441 -22.68 -7.55 -6.15
N ASP A 442 -21.63 -8.19 -6.62
CA ASP A 442 -21.11 -7.99 -7.98
C ASP A 442 -20.42 -9.24 -8.53
N THR A 443 -20.23 -9.29 -9.84
CA THR A 443 -19.59 -10.41 -10.53
C THR A 443 -18.14 -10.08 -10.87
N VAL A 444 -17.22 -10.96 -10.49
CA VAL A 444 -15.77 -10.81 -10.70
C VAL A 444 -15.22 -11.86 -11.68
N PRO A 445 -14.29 -11.47 -12.58
CA PRO A 445 -13.61 -12.41 -13.45
C PRO A 445 -12.59 -13.25 -12.68
N LEU A 446 -12.59 -14.56 -12.92
CA LEU A 446 -11.54 -15.45 -12.45
C LEU A 446 -10.42 -15.55 -13.48
N ARG A 447 -9.18 -15.36 -13.01
CA ARG A 447 -7.98 -15.36 -13.86
C ARG A 447 -6.90 -16.24 -13.25
N THR A 448 -6.14 -16.93 -14.09
CA THR A 448 -5.08 -17.86 -13.66
C THR A 448 -3.70 -17.42 -14.15
N ASP A 449 -3.62 -16.62 -15.22
CA ASP A 449 -2.32 -16.17 -15.74
C ASP A 449 -1.54 -15.36 -14.71
N LEU A 450 -0.23 -15.57 -14.67
CA LEU A 450 0.67 -14.81 -13.80
C LEU A 450 1.26 -13.65 -14.59
N THR A 451 1.15 -12.45 -14.05
CA THR A 451 1.83 -11.26 -14.58
C THR A 451 3.35 -11.38 -14.41
N PHE A 452 4.11 -10.52 -15.08
CA PHE A 452 5.56 -10.47 -14.89
C PHE A 452 5.90 -10.05 -13.45
N ALA A 453 5.12 -9.16 -12.84
CA ALA A 453 5.28 -8.78 -11.45
C ALA A 453 4.98 -9.93 -10.47
N THR A 454 3.99 -10.78 -10.73
CA THR A 454 3.77 -11.97 -9.88
C THR A 454 4.94 -12.94 -9.97
N ARG A 455 5.50 -13.17 -11.16
CA ARG A 455 6.63 -14.09 -11.35
C ARG A 455 7.98 -13.55 -10.87
N PHE A 456 8.25 -12.27 -11.13
CA PHE A 456 9.59 -11.68 -11.00
C PHE A 456 9.64 -10.41 -10.16
N GLY A 457 8.51 -9.92 -9.63
CA GLY A 457 8.42 -8.67 -8.87
C GLY A 457 9.36 -8.62 -7.67
N GLY A 458 9.48 -9.72 -6.93
CA GLY A 458 10.46 -9.84 -5.83
C GLY A 458 11.90 -9.67 -6.31
N ALA A 459 12.28 -10.32 -7.41
CA ALA A 459 13.61 -10.18 -7.99
C ALA A 459 13.88 -8.76 -8.52
N ILE A 460 12.89 -8.12 -9.16
CA ILE A 460 12.99 -6.73 -9.62
C ILE A 460 13.20 -5.78 -8.45
N HIS A 461 12.44 -5.97 -7.36
CA HIS A 461 12.60 -5.17 -6.14
C HIS A 461 14.00 -5.30 -5.55
N VAL A 462 14.52 -6.54 -5.48
CA VAL A 462 15.90 -6.81 -5.04
C VAL A 462 16.93 -6.13 -5.95
N VAL A 463 16.76 -6.20 -7.28
CA VAL A 463 17.66 -5.54 -8.24
C VAL A 463 17.62 -4.02 -8.07
N LEU A 464 16.45 -3.39 -8.00
CA LEU A 464 16.33 -1.94 -7.80
C LEU A 464 16.98 -1.50 -6.49
N THR A 465 16.75 -2.24 -5.40
CA THR A 465 17.35 -1.95 -4.10
C THR A 465 18.86 -2.17 -4.12
N GLY A 466 19.35 -3.24 -4.75
CA GLY A 466 20.78 -3.53 -4.90
C GLY A 466 21.51 -2.46 -5.72
N LEU A 467 20.90 -1.99 -6.82
CA LEU A 467 21.42 -0.87 -7.60
C LEU A 467 21.47 0.43 -6.79
N ALA A 468 20.45 0.69 -5.96
CA ALA A 468 20.43 1.84 -5.07
C ALA A 468 21.57 1.79 -4.03
N LEU A 469 21.82 0.62 -3.44
CA LEU A 469 22.93 0.41 -2.49
C LEU A 469 24.30 0.57 -3.17
N ALA A 470 24.43 0.14 -4.44
CA ALA A 470 25.65 0.29 -5.22
C ALA A 470 25.96 1.75 -5.61
N ALA A 471 24.97 2.66 -5.53
CA ALA A 471 25.12 4.06 -5.95
C ALA A 471 26.27 4.79 -5.22
N CYS A 472 26.39 4.58 -3.90
CA CYS A 472 27.41 5.22 -3.08
C CYS A 472 28.84 4.70 -3.38
N PRO A 473 29.11 3.37 -3.36
CA PRO A 473 30.39 2.82 -3.79
C PRO A 473 30.80 3.26 -5.19
N VAL A 474 29.89 3.22 -6.17
CA VAL A 474 30.16 3.63 -7.56
C VAL A 474 30.54 5.11 -7.65
N ALA A 475 29.85 5.98 -6.91
CA ALA A 475 30.17 7.40 -6.84
C ALA A 475 31.51 7.68 -6.14
N LEU A 476 31.88 6.91 -5.11
CA LEU A 476 33.18 7.04 -4.46
C LEU A 476 34.32 6.53 -5.33
N TRP A 477 34.10 5.43 -6.06
CA TRP A 477 35.07 4.86 -6.99
C TRP A 477 35.32 5.78 -8.19
N SER A 478 34.27 6.31 -8.81
CA SER A 478 34.40 7.26 -9.94
C SER A 478 35.18 8.52 -9.54
N ARG A 479 34.98 9.02 -8.32
CA ARG A 479 35.77 10.12 -7.73
C ARG A 479 37.24 9.79 -7.59
N ARG A 480 37.57 8.58 -7.10
CA ARG A 480 38.97 8.13 -6.98
C ARG A 480 39.64 8.02 -8.33
N ARG A 481 38.93 7.49 -9.34
CA ARG A 481 39.45 7.36 -10.71
C ARG A 481 39.69 8.72 -11.36
N ALA A 482 38.76 9.66 -11.21
CA ALA A 482 38.90 11.03 -11.72
C ALA A 482 40.09 11.78 -11.09
N ARG A 483 40.40 11.52 -9.81
CA ARG A 483 41.59 12.09 -9.13
C ARG A 483 42.92 11.45 -9.54
N ARG A 484 42.88 10.21 -10.04
CA ARG A 484 44.07 9.45 -10.47
C ARG A 484 44.38 9.60 -11.95
N ALA A 485 43.48 10.17 -12.75
CA ALA A 485 43.76 10.50 -14.14
C ALA A 485 44.90 11.54 -14.17
N PRO A 486 46.05 11.26 -14.81
CA PRO A 486 47.14 12.22 -14.90
C PRO A 486 46.60 13.48 -15.59
N GLY A 487 46.73 14.64 -14.93
CA GLY A 487 46.50 15.92 -15.58
C GLY A 487 47.41 15.98 -16.80
N SER A 488 46.85 16.32 -17.96
CA SER A 488 47.62 16.84 -19.09
C SER A 488 48.51 17.94 -18.54
N GLY A 489 49.81 17.65 -18.40
CA GLY A 489 50.80 18.59 -17.91
C GLY A 489 50.78 19.86 -18.78
N PRO A 490 51.26 21.00 -18.26
CA PRO A 490 51.34 22.21 -19.05
C PRO A 490 52.13 21.87 -20.33
N ARG A 491 51.53 22.09 -21.50
CA ARG A 491 52.32 22.19 -22.74
C ARG A 491 53.33 23.30 -22.47
N ARG A 492 54.58 22.93 -22.21
CA ARG A 492 55.72 23.82 -22.41
C ARG A 492 55.69 24.17 -23.90
N THR A 493 55.14 25.32 -24.23
CA THR A 493 55.53 26.04 -25.44
C THR A 493 56.98 26.45 -25.18
N GLY A 494 57.91 25.65 -25.73
CA GLY A 494 59.28 26.10 -25.88
C GLY A 494 59.29 27.30 -26.83
N GLU A 495 60.03 28.31 -26.43
CA GLU A 495 60.57 29.32 -27.34
C GLU A 495 61.41 28.62 -28.41
N ASP A 496 61.17 29.00 -29.66
CA ASP A 496 62.20 29.44 -30.61
C ASP A 496 61.64 30.65 -31.36
#